data_AF-A0AAF0BHA7-F1
#
_entry.id   AF-A0AAF0BHA7-F1
#
_cell.length_a   1.000
_cell.length_b   1.000
_cell.length_c   1.000
_cell.angle_alpha   90.00
_cell.angle_beta   90.00
_cell.angle_gamma   90.00
#
_symmetry.space_group_name_H-M   'P 1'
#
loop_
_entity.id
_entity.type
_entity.pdbx_description
1 polymer ?
#
loop_
_entity_poly.entity_id
_entity_poly.type
_entity_poly.pdbx_seq_one_letter_code
_entity_poly.pdbx_strand_id
1 'polypeptide(L)'
;MKSNKKSKIIGITVLISALSFLLMSYQSKLHRGNSNISKAGIMQVWADSYTYQHDGVYNYENGKLYVSFQYVTDEPDSDIVNNDLNRFNQEFLSTKLTETDLESSRLTYNFEDVSLKLTDKYVLLQSKDFKKTFKRNPDNPLRLIDDAKIEYQLIIETP
;
A
#
# COMPACT_ATOMS: atom_id res chain seq x y z
N MET A 1 -59.44 22.08 27.43
CA MET A 1 -58.01 21.89 27.07
C MET A 1 -57.76 20.41 26.75
N LYS A 2 -57.70 20.03 25.47
CA LYS A 2 -57.30 18.67 25.04
C LYS A 2 -55.96 18.77 24.33
N SER A 3 -54.92 18.28 25.00
CA SER A 3 -53.52 18.35 24.56
C SER A 3 -53.23 17.38 23.41
N ASN A 4 -52.63 17.91 22.35
CA ASN A 4 -52.21 17.26 21.11
C ASN A 4 -51.14 16.18 21.34
N LYS A 5 -51.54 14.95 21.65
CA LYS A 5 -50.62 13.79 21.71
C LYS A 5 -50.19 13.28 20.32
N LYS A 6 -50.97 13.52 19.26
CA LYS A 6 -50.67 13.00 17.90
C LYS A 6 -49.56 13.76 17.16
N SER A 7 -49.35 15.05 17.47
CA SER A 7 -48.33 15.89 16.80
C SER A 7 -46.89 15.54 17.22
N LYS A 8 -46.67 15.09 18.45
CA LYS A 8 -45.32 14.76 18.95
C LYS A 8 -44.73 13.50 18.33
N ILE A 9 -45.57 12.52 17.97
CA ILE A 9 -45.10 11.24 17.41
C ILE A 9 -44.59 11.43 15.99
N ILE A 10 -45.30 12.22 15.17
CA ILE A 10 -44.95 12.48 13.77
C ILE A 10 -43.61 13.25 13.67
N GLY A 11 -43.36 14.21 14.55
CA GLY A 11 -42.11 14.96 14.57
C GLY A 11 -40.87 14.10 14.87
N ILE A 12 -41.01 13.09 15.72
CA ILE A 12 -39.91 12.18 16.08
C ILE A 12 -39.59 11.22 14.91
N THR A 13 -40.59 10.75 14.18
CA THR A 13 -40.37 9.82 13.05
C THR A 13 -39.67 10.50 11.85
N VAL A 14 -39.97 11.78 11.61
CA VAL A 14 -39.31 12.57 10.56
C VAL A 14 -37.85 12.89 10.92
N LEU A 15 -37.55 13.11 12.20
CA LEU A 15 -36.19 13.39 12.65
C LEU A 15 -35.26 12.17 12.54
N ILE A 16 -35.78 10.97 12.87
CA ILE A 16 -35.00 9.71 12.80
C ILE A 16 -34.70 9.34 11.35
N SER A 17 -35.65 9.54 10.44
CA SER A 17 -35.44 9.24 9.01
C SER A 17 -34.44 10.18 8.35
N ALA A 18 -34.45 11.48 8.68
CA ALA A 18 -33.44 12.43 8.21
C ALA A 18 -32.03 12.09 8.72
N LEU A 19 -31.91 11.65 9.98
CA LEU A 19 -30.62 11.25 10.56
C LEU A 19 -30.08 9.98 9.89
N SER A 20 -30.93 9.00 9.59
CA SER A 20 -30.55 7.77 8.86
C SER A 20 -30.07 8.05 7.43
N PHE A 21 -30.69 8.99 6.72
CA PHE A 21 -30.21 9.44 5.39
C PHE A 21 -28.86 10.18 5.48
N LEU A 22 -28.63 10.95 6.55
CA LEU A 22 -27.33 11.60 6.78
C LEU A 22 -26.22 10.58 7.10
N LEU A 23 -26.54 9.54 7.89
CA LEU A 23 -25.62 8.44 8.23
C LEU A 23 -25.29 7.56 7.01
N MET A 24 -26.28 7.23 6.16
CA MET A 24 -26.05 6.47 4.92
C MET A 24 -25.26 7.29 3.88
N SER A 25 -25.42 8.61 3.84
CA SER A 25 -24.62 9.48 2.95
C SER A 25 -23.18 9.71 3.46
N TYR A 26 -22.94 9.62 4.77
CA TYR A 26 -21.58 9.64 5.33
C TYR A 26 -20.84 8.31 5.12
N GLN A 27 -21.51 7.16 5.28
CA GLN A 27 -20.89 5.85 4.99
C GLN A 27 -20.62 5.65 3.48
N SER A 28 -21.52 6.12 2.60
CA SER A 28 -21.31 6.03 1.15
C SER A 28 -20.25 7.00 0.61
N LYS A 29 -19.91 8.08 1.35
CA LYS A 29 -18.76 8.94 1.03
C LYS A 29 -17.44 8.46 1.64
N LEU A 30 -17.48 7.64 2.69
CA LEU A 30 -16.28 7.00 3.27
C LEU A 30 -15.82 5.73 2.52
N HIS A 31 -16.61 5.22 1.56
CA HIS A 31 -16.26 4.06 0.74
C HIS A 31 -15.96 4.36 -0.75
N ARG A 32 -15.98 5.63 -1.18
CA ARG A 32 -15.52 6.01 -2.53
C ARG A 32 -14.01 6.24 -2.53
N GLY A 33 -13.30 5.13 -2.46
CA GLY A 33 -11.85 5.03 -2.65
C GLY A 33 -11.37 3.61 -2.97
N ASN A 34 -12.24 2.60 -2.96
CA ASN A 34 -11.92 1.29 -3.53
C ASN A 34 -12.17 1.34 -5.04
N SER A 35 -11.19 1.82 -5.79
CA SER A 35 -10.95 1.19 -7.08
C SER A 35 -10.73 -0.29 -6.79
N ASN A 36 -11.61 -1.18 -7.26
CA ASN A 36 -11.38 -2.63 -7.21
C ASN A 36 -10.21 -2.94 -8.15
N ILE A 37 -8.99 -2.62 -7.73
CA ILE A 37 -7.78 -2.98 -8.45
C ILE A 37 -7.61 -4.46 -8.21
N SER A 38 -7.92 -5.26 -9.21
CA SER A 38 -7.68 -6.69 -9.20
C SER A 38 -6.21 -7.00 -9.46
N LYS A 39 -5.50 -6.13 -10.21
CA LYS A 39 -4.11 -6.36 -10.59
C LYS A 39 -3.30 -5.07 -10.74
N ALA A 40 -2.07 -5.09 -10.23
CA ALA A 40 -1.13 -3.97 -10.38
C ALA A 40 0.33 -4.45 -10.31
N GLY A 41 1.20 -3.82 -11.08
CA GLY A 41 2.65 -3.97 -11.00
C GLY A 41 3.30 -2.69 -10.45
N ILE A 42 4.30 -2.84 -9.58
CA ILE A 42 5.20 -1.76 -9.17
C ILE A 42 6.63 -2.25 -9.46
N MET A 43 7.26 -1.64 -10.44
CA MET A 43 8.56 -2.10 -10.97
C MET A 43 9.62 -1.02 -10.76
N GLN A 44 10.77 -1.42 -10.22
CA GLN A 44 11.90 -0.51 -10.03
C GLN A 44 12.34 0.03 -11.38
N VAL A 45 12.62 1.33 -11.40
CA VAL A 45 13.12 2.05 -12.58
C VAL A 45 14.56 2.47 -12.35
N TRP A 46 14.84 2.95 -11.15
CA TRP A 46 16.14 3.45 -10.77
C TRP A 46 16.31 3.29 -9.26
N ALA A 47 17.52 2.94 -8.84
CA ALA A 47 17.93 2.96 -7.45
C ALA A 47 19.02 4.01 -7.26
N ASP A 48 18.96 4.70 -6.11
CA ASP A 48 20.03 5.58 -5.67
C ASP A 48 21.31 4.79 -5.40
N SER A 49 22.47 5.44 -5.46
CA SER A 49 23.77 4.81 -5.19
C SER A 49 23.93 4.31 -3.75
N TYR A 50 22.97 4.61 -2.87
CA TYR A 50 22.97 4.23 -1.45
C TYR A 50 22.19 2.93 -1.15
N THR A 51 21.95 2.09 -2.16
CA THR A 51 21.36 0.75 -1.99
C THR A 51 21.96 -0.23 -2.99
N TYR A 52 22.11 -1.48 -2.60
CA TYR A 52 22.50 -2.59 -3.49
C TYR A 52 21.29 -3.26 -4.16
N GLN A 53 20.08 -2.77 -3.88
CA GLN A 53 18.86 -3.32 -4.44
C GLN A 53 18.69 -2.92 -5.91
N HIS A 54 18.63 -3.93 -6.77
CA HIS A 54 18.32 -3.86 -8.18
C HIS A 54 17.04 -4.64 -8.49
N ASP A 55 16.39 -4.28 -9.60
CA ASP A 55 15.26 -5.00 -10.18
C ASP A 55 14.14 -5.39 -9.19
N GLY A 56 13.83 -4.50 -8.25
CA GLY A 56 12.72 -4.66 -7.31
C GLY A 56 11.37 -4.68 -8.02
N VAL A 57 10.59 -5.72 -7.82
CA VAL A 57 9.28 -5.92 -8.45
C VAL A 57 8.25 -6.34 -7.41
N TYR A 58 7.09 -5.69 -7.47
CA TYR A 58 5.91 -6.03 -6.68
C TYR A 58 4.73 -6.26 -7.64
N ASN A 59 4.22 -7.49 -7.69
CA ASN A 59 3.09 -7.87 -8.54
C ASN A 59 1.92 -8.26 -7.65
N TYR A 60 0.92 -7.38 -7.61
CA TYR A 60 -0.31 -7.57 -6.86
C TYR A 60 -1.38 -8.19 -7.74
N GLU A 61 -2.06 -9.22 -7.24
CA GLU A 61 -3.23 -9.80 -7.89
C GLU A 61 -4.22 -10.33 -6.84
N ASN A 62 -5.42 -9.74 -6.79
CA ASN A 62 -6.57 -10.22 -6.02
C ASN A 62 -6.25 -10.63 -4.57
N GLY A 63 -5.57 -9.76 -3.83
CA GLY A 63 -5.19 -10.03 -2.43
C GLY A 63 -3.90 -10.83 -2.26
N LYS A 64 -3.22 -11.19 -3.35
CA LYS A 64 -1.90 -11.83 -3.33
C LYS A 64 -0.85 -10.85 -3.81
N LEU A 65 0.35 -10.94 -3.24
CA LEU A 65 1.50 -10.15 -3.65
C LEU A 65 2.71 -11.05 -3.84
N TYR A 66 3.26 -11.00 -5.05
CA TYR A 66 4.58 -11.51 -5.35
C TYR A 66 5.58 -10.37 -5.27
N VAL A 67 6.67 -10.56 -4.53
CA VAL A 67 7.75 -9.59 -4.40
C VAL A 67 9.06 -10.25 -4.79
N SER A 68 9.85 -9.58 -5.63
CA SER A 68 11.20 -10.03 -6.00
C SER A 68 12.18 -8.88 -5.94
N PHE A 69 13.37 -9.15 -5.42
CA PHE A 69 14.49 -8.23 -5.39
C PHE A 69 15.73 -8.95 -5.87
N GLN A 70 16.62 -8.20 -6.51
CA GLN A 70 17.96 -8.67 -6.81
C GLN A 70 18.94 -7.77 -6.06
N TYR A 71 19.86 -8.36 -5.31
CA TYR A 71 20.96 -7.61 -4.71
C TYR A 71 22.23 -7.97 -5.48
N VAL A 72 23.01 -6.96 -5.87
CA VAL A 72 24.25 -7.16 -6.62
C VAL A 72 25.33 -6.29 -5.99
N THR A 73 26.39 -6.92 -5.47
CA THR A 73 27.55 -6.21 -4.94
C THR A 73 28.80 -7.08 -5.06
N ASP A 74 29.80 -6.60 -5.79
CA ASP A 74 31.11 -7.25 -5.88
C ASP A 74 32.02 -6.84 -4.70
N GLU A 75 31.78 -5.66 -4.11
CA GLU A 75 32.52 -5.10 -2.96
C GLU A 75 31.53 -4.40 -2.00
N PRO A 76 30.96 -5.13 -1.01
CA PRO A 76 29.93 -4.58 -0.14
C PRO A 76 30.50 -3.56 0.87
N ASP A 77 29.99 -2.33 0.80
CA ASP A 77 30.07 -1.33 1.87
C ASP A 77 29.14 -1.76 3.01
N SER A 78 29.70 -1.98 4.20
CA SER A 78 28.95 -2.48 5.35
C SER A 78 27.82 -1.54 5.78
N ASP A 79 27.96 -0.23 5.57
CA ASP A 79 26.93 0.72 5.97
C ASP A 79 25.72 0.61 5.05
N ILE A 80 25.95 0.43 3.73
CA ILE A 80 24.86 0.22 2.76
C ILE A 80 24.18 -1.13 3.01
N VAL A 81 24.95 -2.19 3.22
CA VAL A 81 24.42 -3.53 3.57
C VAL A 81 23.53 -3.46 4.80
N ASN A 82 24.02 -2.86 5.89
CA ASN A 82 23.26 -2.72 7.13
C ASN A 82 21.98 -1.90 6.94
N ASN A 83 22.03 -0.84 6.12
CA ASN A 83 20.86 -0.03 5.82
C ASN A 83 19.80 -0.81 5.03
N ASP A 84 20.21 -1.57 4.01
CA ASP A 84 19.29 -2.39 3.21
C ASP A 84 18.65 -3.50 4.05
N LEU A 85 19.43 -4.19 4.88
CA LEU A 85 18.91 -5.22 5.80
C LEU A 85 17.92 -4.63 6.80
N ASN A 86 18.28 -3.51 7.44
CA ASN A 86 17.42 -2.86 8.41
C ASN A 86 16.11 -2.39 7.77
N ARG A 87 16.18 -1.78 6.59
CA ARG A 87 14.99 -1.37 5.83
C ARG A 87 14.11 -2.56 5.52
N PHE A 88 14.67 -3.60 4.90
CA PHE A 88 13.91 -4.79 4.52
C PHE A 88 13.24 -5.40 5.74
N ASN A 89 13.97 -5.56 6.85
CA ASN A 89 13.46 -6.20 8.06
C ASN A 89 12.40 -5.35 8.80
N GLN A 90 12.38 -4.04 8.58
CA GLN A 90 11.30 -3.16 9.04
C GLN A 90 10.06 -3.27 8.15
N GLU A 91 10.25 -3.43 6.83
CA GLU A 91 9.16 -3.55 5.86
C GLU A 91 8.51 -4.94 5.91
N PHE A 92 9.30 -6.00 5.97
CA PHE A 92 8.93 -7.41 5.88
C PHE A 92 9.23 -8.15 7.19
N LEU A 93 8.30 -8.03 8.14
CA LEU A 93 8.47 -8.48 9.52
C LEU A 93 8.61 -10.00 9.64
N SER A 94 7.97 -10.77 8.76
CA SER A 94 7.96 -12.23 8.80
C SER A 94 9.20 -12.87 8.18
N THR A 95 9.90 -12.14 7.31
CA THR A 95 10.98 -12.68 6.49
C THR A 95 12.21 -11.82 6.72
N LYS A 96 12.97 -12.13 7.77
CA LYS A 96 14.15 -11.36 8.10
C LYS A 96 15.30 -11.74 7.18
N LEU A 97 15.84 -10.78 6.44
CA LEU A 97 17.08 -10.93 5.69
C LEU A 97 18.29 -10.87 6.62
N THR A 98 19.32 -11.59 6.18
CA THR A 98 20.69 -11.59 6.69
C THR A 98 21.66 -11.18 5.58
N GLU A 99 22.91 -10.87 5.92
CA GLU A 99 23.93 -10.48 4.94
C GLU A 99 24.12 -11.53 3.84
N THR A 100 24.07 -12.83 4.20
CA THR A 100 24.20 -13.93 3.23
C THR A 100 23.04 -14.00 2.22
N ASP A 101 21.87 -13.45 2.56
CA ASP A 101 20.75 -13.40 1.61
C ASP A 101 21.00 -12.36 0.51
N LEU A 102 21.78 -11.31 0.80
CA LEU A 102 22.13 -10.27 -0.17
C LEU A 102 23.15 -10.75 -1.20
N GLU A 103 23.87 -11.82 -0.90
CA GLU A 103 24.77 -12.51 -1.85
C GLU A 103 24.00 -13.37 -2.86
N SER A 104 22.68 -13.55 -2.67
CA SER A 104 21.83 -14.31 -3.58
C SER A 104 21.51 -13.53 -4.85
N SER A 105 21.52 -14.23 -5.99
CA SER A 105 21.23 -13.62 -7.29
C SER A 105 19.81 -13.04 -7.41
N ARG A 106 18.84 -13.60 -6.67
CA ARG A 106 17.47 -13.08 -6.60
C ARG A 106 16.72 -13.63 -5.38
N LEU A 107 16.10 -12.75 -4.62
CA LEU A 107 15.22 -13.07 -3.51
C LEU A 107 13.76 -12.94 -3.95
N THR A 108 12.91 -13.82 -3.47
CA THR A 108 11.50 -13.91 -3.89
C THR A 108 10.60 -14.29 -2.72
N TYR A 109 9.50 -13.54 -2.57
CA TYR A 109 8.54 -13.70 -1.49
C TYR A 109 7.11 -13.66 -2.01
N ASN A 110 6.23 -14.44 -1.39
CA ASN A 110 4.81 -14.47 -1.69
C ASN A 110 4.03 -14.15 -0.41
N PHE A 111 3.07 -13.24 -0.52
CA PHE A 111 2.20 -12.85 0.58
C PHE A 111 0.74 -13.02 0.18
N GLU A 112 -0.07 -13.44 1.13
CA GLU A 112 -1.52 -13.54 1.01
C GLU A 112 -2.21 -12.47 1.88
N ASP A 113 -3.52 -12.32 1.70
CA ASP A 113 -4.35 -11.34 2.41
C ASP A 113 -3.81 -9.90 2.34
N VAL A 114 -3.24 -9.55 1.19
CA VAL A 114 -2.64 -8.24 0.95
C VAL A 114 -3.70 -7.22 0.55
N SER A 115 -3.71 -6.10 1.24
CA SER A 115 -4.45 -4.91 0.83
C SER A 115 -3.57 -4.02 -0.05
N LEU A 116 -4.14 -3.55 -1.16
CA LEU A 116 -3.57 -2.50 -2.00
C LEU A 116 -4.46 -1.26 -1.90
N LYS A 117 -3.86 -0.13 -1.50
CA LYS A 117 -4.53 1.16 -1.44
C LYS A 117 -3.80 2.19 -2.28
N LEU A 118 -4.49 2.75 -3.28
CA LEU A 118 -4.02 3.90 -4.05
C LEU A 118 -4.70 5.17 -3.53
N THR A 119 -3.90 6.20 -3.25
CA THR A 119 -4.37 7.55 -2.92
C THR A 119 -3.69 8.57 -3.83
N ASP A 120 -4.06 9.84 -3.76
CA ASP A 120 -3.35 10.94 -4.42
C ASP A 120 -1.88 11.05 -3.99
N LYS A 121 -1.57 10.72 -2.73
CA LYS A 121 -0.24 10.95 -2.14
C LYS A 121 0.65 9.71 -2.09
N TYR A 122 0.07 8.53 -1.97
CA TYR A 122 0.82 7.29 -1.76
C TYR A 122 0.11 6.07 -2.33
N VAL A 123 0.92 5.03 -2.52
CA VAL A 123 0.50 3.63 -2.70
C VAL A 123 0.91 2.85 -1.46
N LEU A 124 -0.02 2.11 -0.87
CA LEU A 124 0.23 1.27 0.30
C LEU A 124 -0.09 -0.18 -0.04
N LEU A 125 0.92 -1.05 0.14
CA LEU A 125 0.78 -2.49 0.19
C LEU A 125 0.93 -2.94 1.65
N GLN A 126 -0.05 -3.67 2.17
CA GLN A 126 -0.02 -4.08 3.56
C GLN A 126 -0.69 -5.44 3.78
N SER A 127 -0.03 -6.29 4.57
CA SER A 127 -0.62 -7.48 5.18
C SER A 127 -0.30 -7.51 6.69
N LYS A 128 -0.53 -8.65 7.35
CA LYS A 128 -0.06 -8.88 8.73
C LYS A 128 1.47 -9.00 8.82
N ASP A 129 2.12 -9.38 7.73
CA ASP A 129 3.53 -9.78 7.68
C ASP A 129 4.45 -8.69 7.14
N PHE A 130 3.89 -7.68 6.46
CA PHE A 130 4.66 -6.58 5.91
C PHE A 130 3.82 -5.30 5.75
N LYS A 131 4.51 -4.17 5.63
CA LYS A 131 3.91 -2.87 5.29
C LYS A 131 4.88 -2.05 4.43
N LYS A 132 4.54 -1.86 3.15
CA LYS A 132 5.32 -1.04 2.21
C LYS A 132 4.52 0.15 1.73
N THR A 133 5.08 1.34 1.88
CA THR A 133 4.50 2.59 1.38
C THR A 133 5.40 3.16 0.30
N PHE A 134 4.79 3.60 -0.80
CA PHE A 134 5.46 4.40 -1.82
C PHE A 134 4.80 5.76 -1.90
N LYS A 135 5.60 6.82 -1.87
CA LYS A 135 5.15 8.17 -2.15
C LYS A 135 4.90 8.32 -3.65
N ARG A 136 3.78 8.91 -4.04
CA ARG A 136 3.50 9.24 -5.44
C ARG A 136 4.15 10.57 -5.79
N ASN A 137 4.70 10.65 -7.00
CA ASN A 137 5.07 11.93 -7.58
C ASN A 137 3.78 12.70 -7.94
N PRO A 138 3.60 13.94 -7.49
CA PRO A 138 2.40 14.73 -7.75
C PRO A 138 2.22 15.07 -9.24
N ASP A 139 3.32 15.22 -9.98
CA ASP A 139 3.33 15.61 -11.40
C ASP A 139 3.19 14.38 -12.33
N ASN A 140 3.67 13.21 -11.88
CA ASN A 140 3.45 11.95 -12.56
C ASN A 140 2.97 10.90 -11.55
N PRO A 141 1.65 10.69 -11.43
CA PRO A 141 1.08 9.84 -10.39
C PRO A 141 1.38 8.35 -10.60
N LEU A 142 1.96 7.96 -11.73
CA LEU A 142 2.45 6.60 -11.96
C LEU A 142 3.91 6.41 -11.51
N ARG A 143 4.64 7.47 -11.18
CA ARG A 143 5.99 7.39 -10.60
C ARG A 143 5.89 7.36 -9.09
N LEU A 144 6.57 6.39 -8.50
CA LEU A 144 6.56 6.09 -7.09
C LEU A 144 7.99 6.18 -6.55
N ILE A 145 8.13 6.62 -5.30
CA ILE A 145 9.42 6.70 -4.60
C ILE A 145 9.23 6.10 -3.22
N ASP A 146 10.09 5.17 -2.82
CA ASP A 146 10.08 4.64 -1.45
C ASP A 146 10.98 5.45 -0.50
N ASP A 147 11.04 5.02 0.77
CA ASP A 147 11.81 5.72 1.79
C ASP A 147 13.32 5.70 1.52
N ALA A 148 13.81 4.74 0.74
CA ALA A 148 15.19 4.61 0.28
C ALA A 148 15.50 5.39 -1.00
N LYS A 149 14.57 6.23 -1.47
CA LYS A 149 14.69 6.99 -2.71
C LYS A 149 14.79 6.12 -3.96
N ILE A 150 14.39 4.85 -3.89
CA ILE A 150 14.28 4.00 -5.06
C ILE A 150 13.04 4.41 -5.83
N GLU A 151 13.21 4.66 -7.12
CA GLU A 151 12.12 5.01 -8.03
C GLU A 151 11.49 3.76 -8.61
N TYR A 152 10.16 3.74 -8.62
CA TYR A 152 9.35 2.70 -9.23
C TYR A 152 8.31 3.29 -10.19
N GLN A 153 7.86 2.45 -11.11
CA GLN A 153 6.77 2.69 -12.02
C GLN A 153 5.56 1.85 -11.59
N LEU A 154 4.43 2.50 -11.34
CA LEU A 154 3.13 1.86 -11.17
C LEU A 154 2.53 1.55 -12.54
N ILE A 155 2.07 0.31 -12.70
CA ILE A 155 1.31 -0.20 -13.83
C ILE A 155 -0.01 -0.71 -13.28
N ILE A 156 -1.11 -0.07 -13.64
CA ILE A 156 -2.45 -0.52 -13.25
C ILE A 156 -3.00 -1.32 -14.43
N GLU A 157 -3.19 -2.62 -14.23
CA GLU A 157 -3.89 -3.43 -15.22
C GLU A 157 -5.38 -3.26 -14.97
N THR A 158 -6.07 -2.73 -15.99
CA THR A 158 -7.54 -2.69 -15.98
C THR A 158 -8.07 -4.00 -16.57
N PRO A 159 -9.20 -4.53 -16.06
CA PRO A 159 -9.81 -5.75 -16.59
C PRO A 159 -10.14 -5.66 -18.09
#